data_AF-A0AAW9FMC7-F1
#
_entry.id   AF-A0AAW9FMC7-F1
#
_cell.length_a   1.000
_cell.length_b   1.000
_cell.length_c   1.000
_cell.angle_alpha   90.00
_cell.angle_beta   90.00
_cell.angle_gamma   90.00
#
_symmetry.space_group_name_H-M   'P 1'
#
loop_
_entity.id
_entity.type
_entity.pdbx_description
1 polymer ?
#
loop_
_entity_poly.entity_id
_entity_poly.type
_entity_poly.pdbx_seq_one_letter_code
_entity_poly.pdbx_strand_id
1 'polypeptide(L)'
;MIINSNAKVKAEGVTFYFPDVDSEIRANGGLSFTASAPASGTYKGILMFEKTSGASPGTNTRQYIFNGSKGETLDGVIYLPNRDVTYNSTTNQANKISLVVNTMIINSANWALEPYDGGGTSAKGVVRLVK
;
A
#
# COMPACT_ATOMS: atom_id res chain seq x y z
N MET A 1 7.41 12.95 0.04
CA MET A 1 6.21 13.84 0.08
C MET A 1 5.64 13.83 1.47
N ILE A 2 5.26 14.99 2.03
CA ILE A 2 4.59 15.09 3.33
C ILE A 2 3.13 15.49 3.10
N ILE A 3 2.21 14.74 3.69
CA ILE A 3 0.77 15.03 3.74
C ILE A 3 0.43 15.43 5.17
N ASN A 4 -0.05 16.65 5.34
CA ASN A 4 -0.37 17.21 6.64
C ASN A 4 -1.61 16.55 7.28
N SER A 5 -1.73 16.69 8.60
CA SER A 5 -2.87 16.17 9.38
C SER A 5 -4.20 16.69 8.85
N ASN A 6 -5.25 15.88 8.91
CA ASN A 6 -6.61 16.18 8.43
C ASN A 6 -6.74 16.40 6.91
N ALA A 7 -5.69 16.14 6.13
CA ALA A 7 -5.79 16.16 4.69
C ALA A 7 -6.70 15.03 4.18
N LYS A 8 -7.34 15.29 3.03
CA LYS A 8 -8.07 14.30 2.24
C LYS A 8 -7.30 14.10 0.95
N VAL A 9 -6.83 12.88 0.71
CA VAL A 9 -6.13 12.52 -0.52
C VAL A 9 -7.04 11.62 -1.34
N LYS A 10 -7.28 12.04 -2.59
CA LYS A 10 -8.04 11.29 -3.59
C LYS A 10 -7.15 11.05 -4.80
N ALA A 11 -6.74 9.80 -4.99
CA ALA A 11 -5.77 9.37 -5.99
C ALA A 11 -6.30 8.15 -6.77
N GLU A 12 -7.30 8.40 -7.62
CA GLU A 12 -7.97 7.35 -8.39
C GLU A 12 -7.32 7.15 -9.75
N GLY A 13 -7.10 5.89 -10.13
CA GLY A 13 -6.52 5.53 -11.43
C GLY A 13 -5.06 5.94 -11.59
N VAL A 14 -4.29 5.97 -10.50
CA VAL A 14 -2.88 6.39 -10.51
C VAL A 14 -1.97 5.34 -9.89
N THR A 15 -0.69 5.40 -10.27
CA THR A 15 0.37 4.57 -9.68
C THR A 15 1.39 5.47 -9.01
N PHE A 16 1.72 5.17 -7.75
CA PHE A 16 2.82 5.79 -7.03
C PHE A 16 4.11 5.00 -7.29
N TYR A 17 5.13 5.68 -7.80
CA TYR A 17 6.46 5.12 -8.02
C TYR A 17 7.47 5.71 -7.05
N PHE A 18 8.19 4.84 -6.34
CA PHE A 18 9.29 5.21 -5.46
C PHE A 18 10.63 4.90 -6.15
N PRO A 19 11.41 5.91 -6.56
CA PRO A 19 12.64 5.71 -7.33
C PRO A 19 13.78 5.08 -6.51
N ASP A 20 13.71 5.15 -5.18
CA ASP A 20 14.67 4.58 -4.25
C ASP A 20 14.01 4.25 -2.90
N VAL A 21 14.80 3.71 -1.98
CA VAL A 21 14.36 3.30 -0.64
C VAL A 21 14.21 4.47 0.33
N ASP A 22 14.63 5.68 -0.02
CA ASP A 22 14.51 6.87 0.83
C ASP A 22 13.27 7.72 0.45
N SER A 23 12.71 7.46 -0.72
CA SER A 23 11.46 8.04 -1.20
C SER A 23 10.29 7.56 -0.35
N GLU A 24 9.49 8.48 0.18
CA GLU A 24 8.35 8.14 1.03
C GLU A 24 7.16 9.09 0.80
N ILE A 25 5.97 8.60 1.13
CA ILE A 25 4.78 9.42 1.39
C ILE A 25 4.55 9.37 2.89
N ARG A 26 4.91 10.46 3.56
CA ARG A 26 4.71 10.59 5.00
C ARG A 26 3.36 11.26 5.25
N ALA A 27 2.46 10.51 5.87
CA ALA A 27 1.14 10.99 6.22
C ALA A 27 1.08 11.29 7.72
N ASN A 28 0.77 12.53 8.09
CA ASN A 28 0.59 12.93 9.49
C ASN A 28 -0.84 12.56 9.93
N GLY A 29 -0.99 12.02 11.14
CA GLY A 29 -2.25 11.41 11.61
C GLY A 29 -3.50 12.28 11.42
N GLY A 30 -4.66 11.65 11.31
CA GLY A 30 -5.95 12.33 11.11
C GLY A 30 -6.37 12.43 9.65
N LEU A 31 -5.66 11.81 8.71
CA LEU A 31 -5.97 11.89 7.30
C LEU A 31 -6.99 10.85 6.82
N SER A 32 -7.58 11.13 5.65
CA SER A 32 -8.33 10.16 4.85
C SER A 32 -7.64 9.98 3.50
N PHE A 33 -7.40 8.72 3.11
CA PHE A 33 -6.66 8.37 1.90
C PHE A 33 -7.47 7.39 1.05
N THR A 34 -7.91 7.82 -0.12
CA THR A 34 -8.60 6.99 -1.10
C THR A 34 -7.74 6.90 -2.34
N ALA A 35 -7.31 5.70 -2.71
CA ALA A 35 -6.51 5.49 -3.90
C ALA A 35 -6.81 4.18 -4.62
N SER A 36 -6.75 4.23 -5.94
CA SER A 36 -6.96 3.06 -6.80
C SER A 36 -5.95 3.03 -7.94
N ALA A 37 -5.48 1.82 -8.26
CA ALA A 37 -4.60 1.60 -9.39
C ALA A 37 -5.30 1.89 -10.73
N PRO A 38 -4.56 2.18 -11.81
CA PRO A 38 -5.13 2.28 -13.16
C PRO A 38 -5.86 0.99 -13.56
N ALA A 39 -6.99 1.12 -14.25
CA ALA A 39 -7.75 -0.03 -14.77
C ALA A 39 -7.22 -0.56 -16.11
N SER A 40 -6.33 0.18 -16.77
CA SER A 40 -5.75 -0.13 -18.08
C SER A 40 -4.34 0.45 -18.22
N GLY A 41 -3.64 0.07 -19.30
CA GLY A 41 -2.28 0.51 -19.58
C GLY A 41 -1.19 -0.29 -18.87
N THR A 42 0.06 0.14 -19.01
CA THR A 42 1.25 -0.57 -18.53
C THR A 42 1.25 -0.82 -17.02
N TYR A 43 0.68 0.11 -16.24
CA TYR A 43 0.61 0.02 -14.78
C TYR A 43 -0.75 -0.47 -14.27
N LYS A 44 -1.54 -1.12 -15.12
CA LYS A 44 -2.85 -1.66 -14.74
C LYS A 44 -2.74 -2.50 -13.45
N GLY A 45 -3.54 -2.14 -12.46
CA GLY A 45 -3.63 -2.85 -11.18
C GLY A 45 -2.46 -2.61 -10.23
N ILE A 46 -1.45 -1.82 -10.58
CA ILE A 46 -0.34 -1.46 -9.69
C ILE A 46 -0.65 -0.11 -9.03
N LEU A 47 -0.90 -0.13 -7.72
CA LEU A 47 -1.17 1.09 -6.94
C LEU A 47 0.13 1.74 -6.48
N MET A 48 1.05 0.95 -5.94
CA MET A 48 2.35 1.44 -5.46
C MET A 48 3.45 0.45 -5.84
N PHE A 49 4.58 0.94 -6.32
CA PHE A 49 5.77 0.11 -6.48
C PHE A 49 7.05 0.92 -6.30
N GLU A 50 8.12 0.23 -5.91
CA GLU A 50 9.45 0.83 -5.81
C GLU A 50 10.45 0.23 -6.79
N LYS A 51 11.52 0.97 -7.05
CA LYS A 51 12.64 0.47 -7.84
C LYS A 51 13.32 -0.69 -7.11
N THR A 52 13.34 -1.85 -7.75
CA THR A 52 14.09 -3.02 -7.29
C THR A 52 15.30 -3.36 -8.17
N SER A 53 15.48 -2.66 -9.29
CA SER A 53 16.63 -2.88 -10.17
C SER A 53 17.91 -2.35 -9.51
N GLY A 54 18.79 -3.26 -9.11
CA GLY A 54 20.14 -2.97 -8.59
C GLY A 54 20.41 -3.45 -7.16
N ALA A 55 19.40 -3.93 -6.42
CA ALA A 55 19.57 -4.55 -5.11
C ALA A 55 18.71 -5.80 -5.03
N SER A 56 19.17 -6.83 -4.31
CA SER A 56 18.31 -7.97 -4.03
C SER A 56 17.14 -7.48 -3.14
N PRO A 57 15.89 -7.85 -3.44
CA PRO A 57 14.76 -7.51 -2.56
C PRO A 57 15.05 -7.88 -1.11
N GLY A 58 14.75 -6.98 -0.18
CA GLY A 58 14.96 -7.16 1.26
C GLY A 58 16.35 -6.84 1.79
N THR A 59 17.32 -6.41 0.95
CA THR A 59 18.71 -6.14 1.44
C THR A 59 18.98 -4.69 1.84
N ASN A 60 18.10 -3.75 1.49
CA ASN A 60 18.26 -2.33 1.82
C ASN A 60 16.93 -1.76 2.31
N THR A 61 16.50 -2.17 3.50
CA THR A 61 15.14 -1.89 3.96
C THR A 61 15.00 -0.53 4.64
N ARG A 62 13.84 0.12 4.45
CA ARG A 62 13.42 1.34 5.16
C ARG A 62 12.02 1.14 5.73
N GLN A 63 11.76 1.80 6.86
CA GLN A 63 10.40 1.85 7.38
C GLN A 63 9.50 2.66 6.45
N TYR A 64 8.28 2.18 6.23
CA TYR A 64 7.22 2.95 5.58
C TYR A 64 5.96 2.89 6.44
N ILE A 65 5.42 4.05 6.84
CA ILE A 65 4.33 4.12 7.80
C ILE A 65 3.05 4.56 7.12
N PHE A 66 2.04 3.68 7.13
CA PHE A 66 0.66 4.04 6.81
C PHE A 66 -0.06 4.51 8.08
N ASN A 67 -0.25 5.83 8.21
CA ASN A 67 -0.92 6.50 9.34
C ASN A 67 -2.32 7.02 8.98
N GLY A 68 -3.18 6.22 8.35
CA GLY A 68 -4.59 6.59 8.17
C GLY A 68 -5.30 6.60 9.53
N SER A 69 -6.08 7.62 9.90
CA SER A 69 -6.86 7.53 11.16
C SER A 69 -8.27 8.09 11.07
N LYS A 70 -8.73 8.45 9.86
CA LYS A 70 -10.11 8.83 9.57
C LYS A 70 -10.74 8.05 8.41
N GLY A 71 -10.13 6.91 8.04
CA GLY A 71 -10.56 6.03 6.96
C GLY A 71 -9.56 6.01 5.79
N GLU A 72 -9.22 4.82 5.33
CA GLU A 72 -8.42 4.60 4.12
C GLU A 72 -9.11 3.51 3.26
N THR A 73 -8.94 3.67 1.96
CA THR A 73 -9.49 2.76 0.94
C THR A 73 -8.44 2.62 -0.15
N LEU A 74 -7.81 1.46 -0.19
CA LEU A 74 -6.77 1.12 -1.16
C LEU A 74 -7.25 0.00 -2.09
N ASP A 75 -7.05 0.19 -3.38
CA ASP A 75 -7.37 -0.80 -4.41
C ASP A 75 -6.17 -1.00 -5.36
N GLY A 76 -5.66 -2.23 -5.40
CA GLY A 76 -4.57 -2.65 -6.30
C GLY A 76 -3.40 -3.34 -5.62
N VAL A 77 -2.33 -3.56 -6.39
CA VAL A 77 -1.08 -4.18 -5.94
C VAL A 77 -0.16 -3.12 -5.33
N ILE A 78 0.36 -3.40 -4.14
CA ILE A 78 1.40 -2.62 -3.47
C ILE A 78 2.66 -3.51 -3.41
N TYR A 79 3.68 -3.15 -4.19
CA TYR A 79 4.92 -3.89 -4.34
C TYR A 79 6.10 -3.09 -3.80
N LEU A 80 6.38 -3.25 -2.51
CA LEU A 80 7.39 -2.52 -1.76
C LEU A 80 8.30 -3.50 -0.99
N PRO A 81 9.01 -4.42 -1.67
CA PRO A 81 9.72 -5.53 -1.03
C PRO A 81 10.96 -5.10 -0.22
N ASN A 82 11.42 -3.86 -0.33
CA ASN A 82 12.46 -3.25 0.50
C ASN A 82 11.87 -2.39 1.61
N ARG A 83 10.57 -2.52 1.93
CA ARG A 83 9.92 -1.74 2.98
C ARG A 83 9.46 -2.59 4.15
N ASP A 84 9.79 -2.11 5.34
CA ASP A 84 9.17 -2.56 6.59
C ASP A 84 7.94 -1.69 6.83
N VAL A 85 6.79 -2.20 6.40
CA VAL A 85 5.53 -1.46 6.40
C VAL A 85 4.86 -1.54 7.76
N THR A 86 4.64 -0.38 8.37
CA THR A 86 3.91 -0.25 9.63
C THR A 86 2.52 0.34 9.38
N TYR A 87 1.47 -0.39 9.77
CA TYR A 87 0.09 0.08 9.75
C TYR A 87 -0.33 0.57 11.14
N ASN A 88 -0.65 1.86 11.23
CA ASN A 88 -1.17 2.54 12.41
C ASN A 88 -2.53 3.20 12.06
N SER A 89 -3.62 2.42 12.04
CA SER A 89 -4.95 2.92 11.70
C SER A 89 -6.09 2.27 12.48
N THR A 90 -6.71 2.98 13.41
CA THR A 90 -7.82 2.44 14.22
C THR A 90 -9.19 2.48 13.52
N THR A 91 -9.27 3.03 12.30
CA THR A 91 -10.53 3.14 11.54
C THR A 91 -10.73 1.95 10.61
N ASN A 92 -11.99 1.53 10.40
CA ASN A 92 -12.32 0.45 9.49
C ASN A 92 -11.75 0.73 8.10
N GLN A 93 -10.80 -0.11 7.69
CA GLN A 93 -10.16 -0.06 6.38
C GLN A 93 -10.87 -1.04 5.45
N ALA A 94 -11.26 -0.60 4.26
CA ALA A 94 -11.75 -1.48 3.20
C ALA A 94 -10.70 -1.52 2.09
N ASN A 95 -9.77 -2.47 2.20
CA ASN A 95 -8.64 -2.56 1.28
C ASN A 95 -8.77 -3.82 0.41
N LYS A 96 -8.84 -3.61 -0.91
CA LYS A 96 -8.79 -4.66 -1.94
C LYS A 96 -7.39 -4.70 -2.51
N ILE A 97 -6.45 -5.27 -1.76
CA ILE A 97 -5.04 -5.16 -2.09
C ILE A 97 -4.34 -6.51 -2.15
N SER A 98 -3.27 -6.55 -2.94
CA SER A 98 -2.19 -7.54 -2.80
C SER A 98 -0.94 -6.81 -2.33
N LEU A 99 -0.37 -7.25 -1.22
CA LEU A 99 0.79 -6.60 -0.61
C LEU A 99 2.03 -7.50 -0.69
N VAL A 100 3.11 -6.97 -1.25
CA VAL A 100 4.44 -7.60 -1.23
C VAL A 100 5.39 -6.62 -0.55
N VAL A 101 5.82 -6.97 0.67
CA VAL A 101 6.67 -6.13 1.54
C VAL A 101 7.71 -7.00 2.23
N ASN A 102 8.77 -6.39 2.77
CA ASN A 102 9.77 -7.14 3.57
C ASN A 102 9.14 -7.61 4.89
N THR A 103 8.60 -6.67 5.65
CA THR A 103 7.91 -6.93 6.91
C THR A 103 6.61 -6.15 6.96
N MET A 104 5.57 -6.76 7.51
CA MET A 104 4.35 -6.07 7.90
C MET A 104 4.27 -5.99 9.42
N ILE A 105 4.14 -4.78 9.95
CA ILE A 105 3.97 -4.49 11.38
C ILE A 105 2.58 -3.88 11.56
N ILE A 106 1.74 -4.50 12.38
CA ILE A 106 0.40 -4.01 12.70
C ILE A 106 0.40 -3.61 14.18
N ASN A 107 0.51 -2.31 14.46
CA ASN A 107 0.53 -1.81 15.84
C ASN A 107 -0.88 -1.59 16.40
N SER A 108 -1.77 -1.00 15.59
CA SER A 108 -3.16 -0.72 15.96
C SER A 108 -3.96 -0.61 14.67
N ALA A 109 -4.67 -1.68 14.30
CA ALA A 109 -5.47 -1.70 13.08
C ALA A 109 -6.83 -2.39 13.23
N ASN A 110 -7.89 -1.72 12.77
CA ASN A 110 -9.18 -2.36 12.47
C ASN A 110 -9.25 -2.62 10.96
N TRP A 111 -8.57 -3.67 10.52
CA TRP A 111 -8.36 -3.94 9.09
C TRP A 111 -9.33 -4.98 8.54
N ALA A 112 -10.23 -4.58 7.63
CA ALA A 112 -10.94 -5.51 6.77
C ALA A 112 -10.16 -5.67 5.46
N LEU A 113 -9.59 -6.86 5.27
CA LEU A 113 -8.82 -7.22 4.09
C LEU A 113 -9.68 -8.05 3.16
N GLU A 114 -9.81 -7.59 1.93
CA GLU A 114 -10.31 -8.38 0.83
C GLU A 114 -9.18 -8.62 -0.18
N PRO A 115 -9.06 -9.85 -0.72
CA PRO A 115 -8.07 -10.10 -1.76
C PRO A 115 -8.36 -9.24 -2.99
N TYR A 116 -7.30 -8.75 -3.62
CA TYR A 116 -7.41 -8.09 -4.91
C TYR A 116 -7.64 -9.12 -6.02
N ASP A 117 -8.77 -9.03 -6.73
CA ASP A 117 -9.18 -9.94 -7.82
C ASP A 117 -8.42 -9.68 -9.14
N GLY A 118 -7.17 -9.24 -9.08
CA GLY A 118 -6.34 -8.94 -10.25
C GLY A 118 -6.45 -10.06 -11.29
N GLY A 119 -6.75 -9.70 -12.55
CA GLY A 119 -7.38 -10.54 -13.59
C GLY A 119 -6.72 -11.84 -14.06
N GLY A 120 -6.01 -12.55 -13.19
CA GLY A 120 -5.74 -13.98 -13.28
C GLY A 120 -6.92 -14.80 -12.73
N THR A 121 -7.00 -16.04 -13.18
CA THR A 121 -8.08 -17.00 -12.90
C THR A 121 -8.44 -17.03 -11.41
N SER A 122 -9.71 -16.71 -11.11
CA SER A 122 -10.25 -16.56 -9.76
C SER A 122 -9.88 -17.73 -8.84
N ALA A 123 -8.84 -17.55 -8.03
CA ALA A 123 -8.74 -18.28 -6.78
C ALA A 123 -9.84 -17.73 -5.87
N LYS A 124 -10.59 -18.62 -5.20
CA LYS A 124 -11.59 -18.22 -4.19
C LYS A 124 -11.00 -17.11 -3.32
N GLY A 125 -11.76 -16.03 -3.10
CA GLY A 125 -11.32 -14.86 -2.34
C GLY A 125 -10.91 -15.21 -0.91
N VAL A 126 -9.67 -15.66 -0.74
CA VAL A 126 -9.05 -16.01 0.52
C VAL A 126 -7.88 -15.07 0.77
N VAL A 127 -7.82 -14.49 1.96
CA VAL A 127 -6.64 -13.76 2.41
C VAL A 127 -5.54 -14.77 2.68
N ARG A 128 -4.42 -14.66 1.96
CA ARG A 128 -3.27 -15.55 2.12
C ARG A 128 -2.04 -14.75 2.53
N LEU A 129 -1.46 -15.13 3.67
CA LEU A 129 -0.13 -14.68 4.07
C LEU A 129 0.89 -15.75 3.66
N VAL A 130 1.94 -15.35 2.96
CA VAL A 130 3.04 -16.22 2.52
C VAL A 130 4.34 -15.66 3.08
N LYS A 131 5.19 -16.55 3.61
CA LYS A 131 6.53 -16.22 4.10
C LYS A 131 7.57 -16.63 3.06
#